data_AF-A0AAD7GT75-F1
#
_entry.id   AF-A0AAD7GT75-F1
#
_cell.length_a   1.000
_cell.length_b   1.000
_cell.length_c   1.000
_cell.angle_alpha   90.00
_cell.angle_beta   90.00
_cell.angle_gamma   90.00
#
_symmetry.space_group_name_H-M   'P 1'
#
loop_
_entity.id
_entity.type
_entity.pdbx_description
1 polymer ?
#
loop_
_entity_poly.entity_id
_entity_poly.type
_entity_poly.pdbx_seq_one_letter_code
_entity_poly.pdbx_strand_id
1 'polypeptide(L)' 'IIPLGLGVTETEWADGIYADAEVVKIGRKEVEVTLPFQIWWPRAVVWAQGLELM' A
#
# COMPACT_ATOMS: atom_id res chain seq x y z
N ILE A 1 -13.96 -1.13 -9.30
CA ILE A 1 -12.83 -1.15 -10.27
C ILE A 1 -11.59 -0.72 -9.49
N ILE A 2 -10.46 -1.41 -9.63
CA ILE A 2 -9.21 -0.97 -8.96
C ILE A 2 -8.45 -0.11 -9.97
N PRO A 3 -8.19 1.17 -9.66
CA PRO A 3 -7.49 2.05 -10.59
C PRO A 3 -6.04 1.59 -10.78
N LEU A 4 -5.51 1.82 -11.99
CA LEU A 4 -4.11 1.57 -12.35
C LEU A 4 -3.28 2.85 -12.21
N GLY A 5 -1.97 2.71 -12.04
CA GLY A 5 -1.02 3.81 -11.92
C GLY A 5 -0.94 4.43 -10.52
N LEU A 6 -1.57 3.80 -9.52
CA LEU A 6 -1.65 4.30 -8.14
C LEU A 6 -1.05 3.31 -7.12
N GLY A 7 -0.42 2.23 -7.58
CA GLY A 7 0.31 1.28 -6.72
C GLY A 7 -0.58 0.43 -5.82
N VAL A 8 -1.85 0.24 -6.20
CA VAL A 8 -2.85 -0.53 -5.44
C VAL A 8 -3.21 -1.86 -6.10
N THR A 9 -2.69 -2.14 -7.29
CA THR A 9 -2.86 -3.43 -7.98
C THR A 9 -1.63 -4.31 -7.85
N GLU A 10 -1.85 -5.62 -7.77
CA GLU A 10 -0.78 -6.62 -7.69
C GLU A 10 0.23 -6.50 -8.83
N THR A 11 -0.22 -6.13 -10.02
CA THR A 11 0.63 -5.95 -11.20
C THR A 11 1.62 -4.77 -11.09
N GLU A 12 1.38 -3.85 -10.16
CA GLU A 12 2.27 -2.71 -9.90
C GLU A 12 3.32 -3.02 -8.84
N TRP A 13 3.20 -4.15 -8.14
CA TRP A 13 4.13 -4.56 -7.09
C TRP A 13 5.23 -5.43 -7.67
N ALA A 14 6.47 -5.22 -7.22
CA ALA A 14 7.67 -5.84 -7.79
C ALA A 14 7.60 -7.38 -7.88
N ASP A 15 6.97 -8.02 -6.88
CA ASP A 15 6.83 -9.48 -6.79
C ASP A 15 5.37 -9.94 -6.85
N GLY A 16 4.44 -9.08 -7.28
CA GLY A 16 3.00 -9.36 -7.25
C GLY A 16 2.39 -9.37 -5.84
N ILE A 17 3.18 -9.10 -4.81
CA ILE A 17 2.77 -9.10 -3.40
C ILE A 17 3.29 -7.82 -2.74
N TYR A 18 2.49 -7.26 -1.85
CA TYR A 18 2.89 -6.17 -0.97
C TYR A 18 3.31 -6.73 0.40
N ALA A 19 4.42 -6.26 0.96
CA ALA A 19 4.92 -6.77 2.22
C ALA A 19 3.97 -6.48 3.39
N ASP A 20 3.81 -7.46 4.30
CA ASP A 20 2.98 -7.31 5.51
C ASP A 20 3.67 -6.49 6.61
N ALA A 21 4.93 -6.09 6.41
CA ALA A 21 5.67 -5.22 7.30
C ALA A 21 6.75 -4.45 6.54
N GLU A 22 7.06 -3.26 7.03
CA GLU A 22 8.07 -2.34 6.50
C GLU A 22 8.94 -1.85 7.66
N VAL A 23 10.26 -1.77 7.45
CA VAL A 23 11.17 -1.20 8.46
C VAL A 23 11.36 0.28 8.16
N VAL A 24 10.83 1.13 9.03
CA VAL A 24 10.92 2.58 8.91
C VAL A 24 11.98 3.11 9.87
N LYS A 25 12.86 3.96 9.34
CA LYS A 25 13.88 4.65 10.14
C LYS A 25 13.30 5.90 10.80
N ILE A 26 13.21 5.90 12.13
CA ILE A 26 12.77 7.03 12.94
C ILE A 26 13.98 7.59 13.70
N GLY A 27 14.58 8.64 13.14
CA GLY A 27 15.81 9.23 13.65
C GLY A 27 16.99 8.24 13.60
N ARG A 28 17.44 7.78 14.77
CA ARG A 28 18.52 6.79 14.90
C ARG A 28 18.02 5.36 15.14
N LYS A 29 16.70 5.15 15.18
CA LYS A 29 16.08 3.83 15.45
C LYS A 29 15.44 3.29 14.19
N GLU A 30 15.49 1.97 14.04
CA GLU A 30 14.70 1.24 13.06
C GLU A 30 13.48 0.68 13.77
N VAL A 31 12.31 0.87 13.18
CA VAL A 31 11.02 0.43 13.73
C VAL A 31 10.33 -0.38 12.66
N GLU A 32 10.03 -1.62 12.97
CA GLU A 32 9.17 -2.45 12.13
C GLU A 32 7.72 -1.98 12.30
N VAL A 33 7.09 -1.64 11.17
CA VAL A 33 5.70 -1.24 11.09
C VAL A 33 4.95 -2.35 10.36
N THR A 34 3.98 -2.95 11.03
CA THR A 34 3.11 -3.94 10.39
C THR A 34 2.10 -3.25 9.49
N LEU A 35 1.92 -3.79 8.29
CA LEU A 35 1.00 -3.33 7.27
C LEU A 35 0.10 -4.50 6.83
N PRO A 36 -0.83 -4.97 7.69
CA PRO A 36 -1.65 -6.12 7.34
C PRO A 36 -2.52 -5.80 6.12
N PHE A 37 -2.41 -6.62 5.07
CA PHE A 37 -3.11 -6.42 3.80
C PHE A 37 -4.62 -6.14 3.98
N GLN A 38 -5.26 -6.94 4.84
CA GLN A 38 -6.69 -6.84 5.16
C GLN A 38 -7.12 -5.48 5.75
N ILE A 39 -6.19 -4.68 6.27
CA ILE A 39 -6.47 -3.38 6.90
C ILE A 39 -6.16 -2.24 5.93
N TRP A 40 -4.95 -2.19 5.38
CA TRP A 40 -4.51 -1.02 4.61
C TRP A 40 -5.05 -1.04 3.17
N TRP A 41 -5.06 -2.21 2.51
CA TRP A 41 -5.36 -2.31 1.09
C TRP A 41 -6.79 -1.85 0.75
N PRO A 42 -7.85 -2.26 1.49
CA PRO A 42 -9.19 -1.78 1.22
C PRO A 42 -9.31 -0.25 1.32
N ARG A 43 -8.56 0.38 2.23
CA ARG A 43 -8.55 1.85 2.40
C ARG A 43 -7.83 2.53 1.25
N ALA A 44 -6.68 2.00 0.83
CA ALA A 44 -5.92 2.51 -0.29
C ALA A 44 -6.72 2.44 -1.61
N VAL A 45 -7.43 1.34 -1.84
CA VAL A 45 -8.31 1.19 -3.02
C VAL A 45 -9.41 2.25 -3.05
N VAL A 46 -10.09 2.51 -1.92
CA VAL A 46 -11.14 3.53 -1.86
C VAL A 46 -10.58 4.93 -2.11
N TRP A 47 -9.41 5.24 -1.58
CA TRP A 47 -8.71 6.49 -1.86
C TRP A 47 -8.36 6.63 -3.34
N ALA A 48 -7.78 5.60 -3.94
CA ALA A 48 -7.43 5.57 -5.35
C ALA A 48 -8.67 5.78 -6.24
N GLN A 49 -9.78 5.12 -5.92
CA GLN A 49 -11.05 5.29 -6.63
C GLN A 49 -11.57 6.72 -6.53
N GLY A 50 -11.41 7.37 -5.37
CA GLY A 50 -11.77 8.78 -5.20
C GLY A 50 -10.94 9.72 -6.06
N LEU A 51 -9.65 9.42 -6.23
CA LEU A 51 -8.74 10.22 -7.07
C LEU A 51 -9.06 10.10 -8.57
N GLU A 52 -9.48 8.93 -9.05
CA GLU A 52 -9.86 8.73 -10.46
C GLU A 52 -11.14 9.47 -10.86
N LEU A 53 -11.98 9.82 -9.87
CA LEU A 53 -13.23 10.57 -10.08
C LEU A 53 -13.04 12.10 -10.08
N MET A 54 -11.83 12.61 -9.81
CA MET A 54 -11.49 14.04 -9.88
C MET A 54 -10.92 14.42 -11.25
#